data_AF-A0A319CTI2-F1
#
_entry.id   AF-A0A319CTI2-F1
#
_cell.length_a   1.000
_cell.length_b   1.000
_cell.length_c   1.000
_cell.angle_alpha   90.00
_cell.angle_beta   90.00
_cell.angle_gamma   90.00
#
_symmetry.space_group_name_H-M   'P 1'
#
loop_
_entity.id
_entity.type
_entity.pdbx_description
1 polymer ?
#
loop_
_entity_poly.entity_id
_entity_poly.type
_entity_poly.pdbx_seq_one_letter_code
_entity_poly.pdbx_strand_id
1 'polypeptide(L)'
;MKLFGYRKRSLPVTPQDEDRRKRDREIDQILDESGISDFWFWRSRRSWHFSKKDRDGVQMPVDHEIRFVDYEPAVGVTSPDSGSILMRTHLILTHALNFTKDNAPQKRQSQNPSLAPKDFAESLGSIVWGGSNGLPRSRIFDGVSYALNHRPDYVLWYGKKIYSETNLVVVWDSCSAVNWDRRAIALMVPIHKARKESGKNAEIYGIATDSYVWNFEHLDNKGQV
;
A
#
# COMPACT_ATOMS: atom_id res chain seq x y z
N MET A 1 46.95 24.51 -19.47
CA MET A 1 46.54 23.13 -19.12
C MET A 1 46.66 22.95 -17.61
N LYS A 2 45.55 23.04 -16.86
CA LYS A 2 45.44 22.71 -15.43
C LYS A 2 44.08 22.04 -15.22
N LEU A 3 44.09 20.76 -14.86
CA LEU A 3 42.91 19.96 -14.53
C LEU A 3 42.47 20.29 -13.09
N PHE A 4 41.30 20.90 -12.92
CA PHE A 4 40.64 20.99 -11.62
C PHE A 4 39.89 19.68 -11.37
N GLY A 5 40.43 18.85 -10.46
CA GLY A 5 39.74 17.69 -9.93
C GLY A 5 38.57 18.11 -9.05
N TYR A 6 37.35 17.87 -9.51
CA TYR A 6 36.15 17.95 -8.67
C TYR A 6 36.15 16.77 -7.68
N ARG A 7 36.66 17.02 -6.47
CA ARG A 7 36.45 16.12 -5.32
C ARG A 7 34.99 16.30 -4.89
N LYS A 8 34.11 15.35 -5.21
CA LYS A 8 32.76 15.27 -4.63
C LYS A 8 32.91 15.32 -3.10
N ARG A 9 32.55 16.45 -2.47
CA ARG A 9 32.37 16.50 -1.02
C ARG A 9 31.13 15.66 -0.73
N SER A 10 31.31 14.56 -0.03
CA SER A 10 30.20 13.81 0.56
C SER A 10 29.44 14.75 1.49
N LEU A 11 28.16 14.96 1.20
CA LEU A 11 27.27 15.66 2.13
C LEU A 11 27.23 14.90 3.46
N PRO A 12 27.14 15.58 4.61
CA PRO A 12 27.00 14.92 5.90
C PRO A 12 25.72 14.08 5.90
N VAL A 13 25.84 12.83 6.36
CA VAL A 13 24.72 11.90 6.50
C VAL A 13 23.82 12.42 7.62
N THR A 14 22.54 12.62 7.35
CA THR A 14 21.58 13.03 8.40
C THR A 14 21.15 11.81 9.22
N PRO A 15 20.70 11.98 10.49
CA PRO A 15 20.14 10.88 11.27
C PRO A 15 18.99 10.15 10.56
N GLN A 16 18.18 10.89 9.77
CA GLN A 16 17.11 10.32 8.95
C GLN A 16 17.64 9.40 7.84
N ASP A 17 18.81 9.71 7.27
CA ASP A 17 19.47 8.87 6.27
C ASP A 17 20.04 7.58 6.89
N GLU A 18 20.52 7.62 8.14
CA GLU A 18 20.99 6.41 8.84
C GLU A 18 19.83 5.47 9.20
N ASP A 19 18.74 6.02 9.73
CA ASP A 19 17.52 5.25 10.01
C ASP A 19 16.97 4.61 8.74
N ARG A 20 16.99 5.34 7.62
CA ARG A 20 16.60 4.82 6.31
C ARG A 20 17.52 3.68 5.87
N ARG A 21 18.84 3.87 5.90
CA ARG A 21 19.80 2.81 5.53
C ARG A 21 19.66 1.57 6.39
N LYS A 22 19.35 1.75 7.68
CA LYS A 22 19.08 0.62 8.58
C LYS A 22 17.82 -0.13 8.15
N ARG A 23 16.73 0.58 7.86
CA ARG A 23 15.50 -0.02 7.31
C ARG A 23 15.77 -0.74 5.99
N ASP A 24 16.47 -0.11 5.05
CA ASP A 24 16.76 -0.71 3.75
C ASP A 24 17.52 -2.05 3.91
N ARG A 25 18.48 -2.13 4.84
CA ARG A 25 19.19 -3.39 5.16
C ARG A 25 18.28 -4.45 5.78
N GLU A 26 17.36 -4.05 6.66
CA GLU A 26 16.38 -4.97 7.25
C GLU A 26 15.45 -5.53 6.15
N ILE A 27 15.06 -4.69 5.19
CA ILE A 27 14.22 -5.09 4.05
C ILE A 27 14.98 -6.03 3.11
N ASP A 28 16.24 -5.72 2.79
CA ASP A 28 17.11 -6.59 1.99
C ASP A 28 17.21 -7.98 2.62
N GLN A 29 17.43 -8.04 3.93
CA GLN A 29 17.49 -9.31 4.67
C GLN A 29 16.17 -10.11 4.54
N ILE A 30 15.02 -9.45 4.69
CA ILE A 30 13.70 -10.12 4.56
C ILE A 30 13.52 -10.72 3.16
N LEU A 31 13.95 -9.99 2.13
CA LEU A 31 13.78 -10.41 0.74
C LEU A 31 14.72 -11.56 0.40
N ASP A 32 15.97 -11.49 0.82
CA ASP A 32 16.96 -12.56 0.69
C ASP A 32 16.50 -13.85 1.38
N GLU A 33 16.02 -13.76 2.63
CA GLU A 33 15.50 -14.91 3.39
C GLU A 33 14.25 -15.53 2.76
N SER A 34 13.48 -14.73 2.02
CA SER A 34 12.22 -15.16 1.41
C SER A 34 12.40 -15.70 -0.01
N GLY A 35 13.60 -15.60 -0.57
CA GLY A 35 13.87 -15.97 -1.97
C GLY A 35 13.10 -15.12 -2.98
N ILE A 36 12.60 -13.96 -2.56
CA ILE A 36 11.93 -12.99 -3.43
C ILE A 36 13.02 -12.15 -4.06
N SER A 37 13.10 -12.19 -5.39
CA SER A 37 14.18 -11.52 -6.11
C SER A 37 13.85 -10.06 -6.38
N ASP A 38 14.74 -9.19 -5.92
CA ASP A 38 14.68 -7.76 -6.19
C ASP A 38 14.98 -7.37 -7.64
N PHE A 39 15.41 -8.34 -8.43
CA PHE A 39 15.88 -8.12 -9.78
C PHE A 39 14.76 -7.69 -10.75
N TRP A 40 13.49 -7.91 -10.39
CA TRP A 40 12.33 -7.53 -11.19
C TRP A 40 11.80 -6.12 -10.90
N PHE A 41 12.15 -5.51 -9.76
CA PHE A 41 11.71 -4.17 -9.34
C PHE A 41 12.02 -3.06 -10.36
N TRP A 42 13.11 -3.20 -11.12
CA TRP A 42 13.62 -2.15 -11.99
C TRP A 42 13.02 -2.16 -13.41
N ARG A 43 12.25 -3.19 -13.78
CA ARG A 43 11.99 -3.50 -15.20
C ARG A 43 10.62 -3.12 -15.75
N SER A 44 9.62 -2.82 -14.92
CA SER A 44 8.25 -2.57 -15.38
C SER A 44 7.60 -1.39 -14.65
N ARG A 45 8.07 -0.17 -14.93
CA ARG A 45 7.41 1.05 -14.45
C ARG A 45 6.29 1.44 -15.40
N ARG A 46 5.04 1.29 -14.96
CA ARG A 46 3.88 1.85 -15.65
C ARG A 46 3.35 3.04 -14.86
N SER A 47 3.69 4.24 -15.32
CA SER A 47 3.07 5.45 -14.80
C SER A 47 1.65 5.55 -15.36
N TRP A 48 0.66 5.53 -14.48
CA TRP A 48 -0.72 5.80 -14.85
C TRP A 48 -0.98 7.30 -14.69
N HIS A 49 -1.53 7.90 -15.74
CA HIS A 49 -1.98 9.28 -15.71
C HIS A 49 -3.48 9.27 -16.00
N PHE A 50 -4.26 10.01 -15.20
CA PHE A 50 -5.65 10.27 -15.52
C PHE A 50 -5.73 10.99 -16.86
N SER A 51 -6.34 10.34 -17.84
CA SER A 51 -6.62 10.95 -19.15
C SER A 51 -7.64 12.06 -19.00
N LYS A 52 -7.78 12.91 -20.02
CA LYS A 52 -8.80 13.97 -20.02
C LYS A 52 -10.21 13.40 -19.84
N LYS A 53 -10.51 12.24 -20.43
CA LYS A 53 -11.79 11.54 -20.28
C LYS A 53 -12.02 11.01 -18.87
N ASP A 54 -10.96 10.67 -18.12
CA ASP A 54 -11.08 10.24 -16.72
C ASP A 54 -11.37 11.42 -15.78
N ARG A 55 -11.09 12.65 -16.23
CA ARG A 55 -11.38 13.89 -15.50
C ARG A 55 -12.74 14.47 -15.86
N ASP A 56 -13.14 14.32 -17.12
CA ASP A 56 -14.42 14.81 -17.63
C ASP A 56 -15.58 13.96 -17.04
N GLY A 57 -16.32 14.53 -16.08
CA GLY A 57 -17.48 13.88 -15.45
C GLY A 57 -17.26 13.44 -13.99
N VAL A 58 -16.05 13.57 -13.45
CA VAL A 58 -15.78 13.36 -12.03
C VAL A 58 -15.78 14.71 -11.33
N GLN A 59 -16.92 15.09 -10.75
CA GLN A 59 -16.96 16.20 -9.79
C GLN A 59 -16.73 15.65 -8.39
N MET A 60 -15.78 16.23 -7.66
CA MET A 60 -15.61 15.94 -6.25
C MET A 60 -16.85 16.45 -5.51
N PRO A 61 -17.55 15.61 -4.74
CA PRO A 61 -18.67 16.09 -3.95
C PRO A 61 -18.24 17.22 -3.01
N VAL A 62 -19.09 18.24 -2.82
CA VAL A 62 -18.75 19.47 -2.06
C VAL A 62 -18.34 19.17 -0.62
N ASP A 63 -18.93 18.14 -0.01
CA ASP A 63 -18.57 17.67 1.33
C ASP A 63 -17.17 17.06 1.40
N HIS A 64 -16.62 16.60 0.27
CA HIS A 64 -15.25 16.11 0.15
C HIS A 64 -14.27 17.26 -0.12
N GLU A 65 -14.66 18.28 -0.90
CA GLU A 65 -13.84 19.49 -1.10
C GLU A 65 -13.44 20.16 0.22
N ILE A 66 -14.38 20.30 1.16
CA ILE A 66 -14.11 20.86 2.49
C ILE A 66 -13.09 20.01 3.27
N ARG A 67 -13.11 18.69 3.08
CA ARG A 67 -12.20 17.75 3.76
C ARG A 67 -10.82 17.67 3.12
N PHE A 68 -10.67 18.14 1.89
CA PHE A 68 -9.41 18.24 1.16
C PHE A 68 -8.98 19.71 0.99
N VAL A 69 -9.49 20.64 1.79
CA VAL A 69 -9.11 22.06 1.68
C VAL A 69 -7.62 22.31 1.98
N ASP A 70 -6.99 21.38 2.72
CA ASP A 70 -5.55 21.39 3.01
C ASP A 70 -4.71 20.76 1.89
N TYR A 71 -5.35 20.21 0.84
CA TYR A 71 -4.70 19.49 -0.23
C TYR A 71 -3.77 20.41 -1.01
N GLU A 72 -4.27 21.52 -1.57
CA GLU A 72 -3.46 22.45 -2.35
C GLU A 72 -2.32 23.11 -1.55
N PRO A 73 -2.55 23.63 -0.32
CA PRO A 73 -1.47 24.18 0.50
C PRO A 73 -0.35 23.18 0.78
N ALA A 74 -0.67 21.89 0.95
CA ALA A 74 0.33 20.87 1.27
C ALA A 74 1.00 20.22 0.03
N VAL A 75 0.50 20.42 -1.20
CA VAL A 75 1.18 20.03 -2.46
C VAL A 75 2.49 20.82 -2.70
N GLY A 76 2.68 21.96 -2.04
CA GLY A 76 3.89 22.79 -2.14
C GLY A 76 4.90 22.67 -1.00
N VAL A 77 4.59 21.88 0.04
CA VAL A 77 5.43 21.80 1.25
C VAL A 77 6.45 20.68 1.10
N THR A 78 7.72 20.98 1.34
CA THR A 78 8.83 20.01 1.28
C THR A 78 8.74 18.89 2.33
N SER A 79 7.88 19.05 3.33
CA SER A 79 7.54 18.07 4.36
C SER A 79 6.06 18.23 4.74
N PRO A 80 5.14 17.50 4.10
CA PRO A 80 3.72 17.61 4.42
C PRO A 80 3.45 17.19 5.88
N ASP A 81 2.46 17.83 6.52
CA ASP A 81 2.06 17.50 7.88
C ASP A 81 1.56 16.05 7.96
N SER A 82 2.14 15.27 8.87
CA SER A 82 1.80 13.84 8.99
C SER A 82 0.35 13.60 9.41
N GLY A 83 -0.26 14.54 10.15
CA GLY A 83 -1.67 14.50 10.51
C GLY A 83 -2.57 14.64 9.28
N SER A 84 -2.28 15.63 8.44
CA SER A 84 -2.94 15.83 7.13
C SER A 84 -2.82 14.63 6.19
N ILE A 85 -1.62 14.04 6.05
CA ILE A 85 -1.42 12.84 5.21
C ILE A 85 -2.31 11.70 5.69
N LEU A 86 -2.31 11.42 7.00
CA LEU A 86 -3.08 10.32 7.58
C LEU A 86 -4.58 10.52 7.35
N MET A 87 -5.09 11.74 7.58
CA MET A 87 -6.51 12.07 7.38
C MET A 87 -6.92 11.91 5.92
N ARG A 88 -6.13 12.45 4.97
CA ARG A 88 -6.42 12.34 3.54
C ARG A 88 -6.41 10.90 3.07
N THR A 89 -5.38 10.14 3.42
CA THR A 89 -5.30 8.71 3.10
C THR A 89 -6.49 7.95 3.69
N HIS A 90 -6.87 8.22 4.95
CA HIS A 90 -8.04 7.60 5.57
C HIS A 90 -9.33 7.86 4.78
N LEU A 91 -9.57 9.12 4.42
CA LEU A 91 -10.76 9.55 3.69
C LEU A 91 -10.83 8.91 2.30
N ILE A 92 -9.72 8.94 1.56
CA ILE A 92 -9.63 8.34 0.22
C ILE A 92 -9.89 6.83 0.28
N LEU A 93 -9.22 6.12 1.18
CA LEU A 93 -9.40 4.68 1.33
C LEU A 93 -10.82 4.30 1.75
N THR A 94 -11.40 5.03 2.70
CA THR A 94 -12.77 4.80 3.18
C THR A 94 -13.80 5.07 2.08
N HIS A 95 -13.65 6.17 1.35
CA HIS A 95 -14.52 6.51 0.24
C HIS A 95 -14.42 5.48 -0.88
N ALA A 96 -13.20 5.08 -1.26
CA ALA A 96 -12.98 4.06 -2.28
C ALA A 96 -13.62 2.72 -1.91
N LEU A 97 -13.52 2.31 -0.64
CA LEU A 97 -14.15 1.08 -0.16
C LEU A 97 -15.68 1.17 -0.21
N ASN A 98 -16.27 2.26 0.30
CA ASN A 98 -17.71 2.46 0.28
C ASN A 98 -18.26 2.51 -1.15
N PHE A 99 -17.62 3.30 -2.02
CA PHE A 99 -17.95 3.37 -3.44
C PHE A 99 -17.88 1.98 -4.09
N THR A 100 -16.85 1.18 -3.78
CA THR A 100 -16.71 -0.18 -4.31
C THR A 100 -17.84 -1.09 -3.83
N LYS A 101 -18.19 -1.03 -2.54
CA LYS A 101 -19.28 -1.82 -1.97
C LYS A 101 -20.63 -1.48 -2.60
N ASP A 102 -20.90 -0.20 -2.85
CA ASP A 102 -22.16 0.27 -3.43
C ASP A 102 -22.29 -0.13 -4.92
N ASN A 103 -21.18 -0.15 -5.65
CA ASN A 103 -21.17 -0.44 -7.09
C ASN A 103 -20.91 -1.92 -7.44
N ALA A 104 -20.40 -2.72 -6.51
CA ALA A 104 -20.09 -4.13 -6.73
C ALA A 104 -21.32 -4.98 -7.14
N PRO A 105 -22.53 -4.80 -6.57
CA PRO A 105 -23.73 -5.53 -6.99
C PRO A 105 -24.13 -5.27 -8.45
N GLN A 106 -23.97 -4.03 -8.93
CA GLN A 106 -24.31 -3.65 -10.31
C GLN A 106 -23.33 -4.26 -11.32
N LYS A 107 -22.02 -4.22 -11.02
CA LYS A 107 -20.98 -4.88 -11.85
C LYS A 107 -21.13 -6.40 -11.87
N ARG A 108 -21.66 -6.99 -10.81
CA ARG A 108 -21.89 -8.44 -10.72
C ARG A 108 -22.98 -8.91 -11.67
N GLN A 109 -24.08 -8.17 -11.78
CA GLN A 109 -25.18 -8.50 -12.69
C GLN A 109 -24.71 -8.56 -14.15
N SER A 110 -23.64 -7.84 -14.51
CA SER A 110 -23.11 -7.83 -15.87
C SER A 110 -21.99 -8.86 -16.15
N GLN A 111 -21.39 -9.51 -15.14
CA GLN A 111 -20.14 -10.28 -15.35
C GLN A 111 -20.12 -11.77 -14.96
N ASN A 112 -20.87 -12.28 -13.97
CA ASN A 112 -21.10 -13.72 -13.73
C ASN A 112 -21.82 -13.99 -12.38
N PRO A 113 -22.88 -14.83 -12.32
CA PRO A 113 -23.68 -15.02 -11.10
C PRO A 113 -23.30 -16.26 -10.24
N SER A 114 -22.02 -16.62 -10.08
CA SER A 114 -21.65 -17.90 -9.45
C SER A 114 -21.92 -18.03 -7.93
N LEU A 115 -21.96 -16.93 -7.16
CA LEU A 115 -22.36 -16.95 -5.74
C LEU A 115 -23.88 -16.77 -5.54
N ALA A 116 -24.46 -17.05 -4.38
CA ALA A 116 -25.80 -16.51 -4.08
C ALA A 116 -25.70 -14.98 -3.85
N PRO A 117 -26.76 -14.18 -4.12
CA PRO A 117 -26.78 -12.75 -3.78
C PRO A 117 -26.50 -12.46 -2.30
N LYS A 118 -27.04 -13.31 -1.41
CA LYS A 118 -26.88 -13.19 0.05
C LYS A 118 -25.44 -13.42 0.49
N ASP A 119 -24.81 -14.50 0.04
CA ASP A 119 -23.42 -14.84 0.38
C ASP A 119 -22.43 -13.77 -0.09
N PHE A 120 -22.73 -13.13 -1.23
CA PHE A 120 -21.93 -12.02 -1.75
C PHE A 120 -22.07 -10.75 -0.91
N ALA A 121 -23.29 -10.40 -0.49
CA ALA A 121 -23.52 -9.25 0.39
C ALA A 121 -22.85 -9.45 1.75
N GLU A 122 -22.90 -10.66 2.30
CA GLU A 122 -22.18 -11.03 3.53
C GLU A 122 -20.65 -10.94 3.34
N SER A 123 -20.14 -11.40 2.19
CA SER A 123 -18.71 -11.28 1.84
C SER A 123 -18.27 -9.81 1.73
N LEU A 124 -19.02 -8.96 1.02
CA LEU A 124 -18.74 -7.51 0.93
C LEU A 124 -18.83 -6.82 2.29
N GLY A 125 -19.81 -7.20 3.11
CA GLY A 125 -19.99 -6.69 4.47
C GLY A 125 -18.78 -6.96 5.36
N SER A 126 -18.07 -8.07 5.13
CA SER A 126 -16.87 -8.45 5.88
C SER A 126 -15.62 -7.60 5.55
N ILE A 127 -15.61 -6.90 4.41
CA ILE A 127 -14.44 -6.14 3.96
C ILE A 127 -14.34 -4.84 4.77
N VAL A 128 -13.25 -4.63 5.49
CA VAL A 128 -13.05 -3.44 6.32
C VAL A 128 -11.59 -2.99 6.32
N TRP A 129 -11.37 -1.69 6.46
CA TRP A 129 -10.05 -1.17 6.78
C TRP A 129 -9.73 -1.38 8.25
N GLY A 130 -8.60 -2.00 8.55
CA GLY A 130 -8.01 -2.04 9.88
C GLY A 130 -6.84 -1.06 9.97
N GLY A 131 -6.86 -0.18 10.97
CA GLY A 131 -5.76 0.75 11.24
C GLY A 131 -4.63 0.14 12.08
N SER A 132 -3.46 0.79 12.04
CA SER A 132 -2.22 0.40 12.73
C SER A 132 -2.35 0.11 14.24
N ASN A 133 -3.29 0.76 14.92
CA ASN A 133 -3.45 0.67 16.39
C ASN A 133 -3.98 -0.69 16.89
N GLY A 134 -4.43 -1.59 16.01
CA GLY A 134 -5.05 -2.87 16.38
C GLY A 134 -4.33 -4.12 15.90
N LEU A 135 -3.15 -4.00 15.27
CA LEU A 135 -2.48 -5.15 14.65
C LEU A 135 -1.38 -5.73 15.55
N PRO A 136 -1.52 -6.99 16.01
CA PRO A 136 -0.44 -7.67 16.70
C PRO A 136 0.74 -7.87 15.75
N ARG A 137 1.96 -7.80 16.30
CA ARG A 137 3.21 -7.96 15.55
C ARG A 137 3.35 -9.35 14.93
N SER A 138 2.69 -10.35 15.52
CA SER A 138 2.57 -11.70 14.99
C SER A 138 1.10 -12.03 14.79
N ARG A 139 0.81 -12.73 13.71
CA ARG A 139 -0.53 -13.13 13.26
C ARG A 139 -0.50 -14.59 12.84
N ILE A 140 -1.65 -15.25 12.93
CA ILE A 140 -1.83 -16.60 12.41
C ILE A 140 -2.80 -16.51 11.23
N PHE A 141 -2.36 -17.01 10.07
CA PHE A 141 -3.16 -17.16 8.87
C PHE A 141 -3.33 -18.66 8.60
N ASP A 142 -4.56 -19.17 8.68
CA ASP A 142 -4.88 -20.59 8.41
C ASP A 142 -3.94 -21.60 9.10
N GLY A 143 -3.58 -21.31 10.36
CA GLY A 143 -2.66 -22.14 11.16
C GLY A 143 -1.17 -21.80 11.00
N VAL A 144 -0.81 -20.96 10.03
CA VAL A 144 0.57 -20.50 9.79
C VAL A 144 0.83 -19.17 10.47
N SER A 145 1.82 -19.12 11.37
CA SER A 145 2.21 -17.87 12.03
C SER A 145 3.15 -17.04 11.16
N TYR A 146 2.93 -15.74 11.06
CA TYR A 146 3.85 -14.79 10.46
C TYR A 146 4.04 -13.57 11.36
N ALA A 147 5.23 -12.96 11.28
CA ALA A 147 5.55 -11.73 11.99
C ALA A 147 5.75 -10.59 11.00
N LEU A 148 5.22 -9.41 11.33
CA LEU A 148 5.46 -8.19 10.59
C LEU A 148 6.63 -7.44 11.24
N ASN A 149 7.65 -7.17 10.45
CA ASN A 149 8.84 -6.44 10.90
C ASN A 149 8.56 -4.93 11.00
N HIS A 150 7.59 -4.44 10.23
CA HIS A 150 7.06 -3.09 10.31
C HIS A 150 5.57 -3.11 10.64
N ARG A 151 4.98 -1.97 10.93
CA ARG A 151 3.52 -1.85 11.09
C ARG A 151 2.92 -1.24 9.83
N PRO A 152 1.93 -1.88 9.18
CA PRO A 152 1.14 -1.23 8.16
C PRO A 152 0.26 -0.14 8.79
N ASP A 153 0.00 0.93 8.05
CA ASP A 153 -0.88 2.01 8.47
C ASP A 153 -2.35 1.63 8.24
N TYR A 154 -2.62 0.99 7.11
CA TYR A 154 -3.90 0.35 6.83
C TYR A 154 -3.71 -1.06 6.28
N VAL A 155 -4.66 -1.92 6.63
CA VAL A 155 -4.79 -3.25 6.05
C VAL A 155 -6.23 -3.48 5.64
N LEU A 156 -6.44 -3.97 4.43
CA LEU A 156 -7.77 -4.39 4.00
C LEU A 156 -8.02 -5.80 4.52
N TRP A 157 -8.92 -5.92 5.50
CA TRP A 157 -9.33 -7.20 6.05
C TRP A 157 -10.60 -7.68 5.37
N TYR A 158 -10.71 -8.98 5.15
CA TYR A 158 -11.95 -9.62 4.69
C TYR A 158 -12.11 -11.01 5.31
N GLY A 159 -13.34 -11.55 5.30
CA GLY A 159 -13.66 -12.82 5.94
C GLY A 159 -14.07 -12.68 7.41
N LYS A 160 -14.14 -13.81 8.12
CA LYS A 160 -14.63 -13.84 9.52
C LYS A 160 -13.58 -13.23 10.46
N LYS A 161 -14.00 -12.42 11.43
CA LYS A 161 -13.14 -11.62 12.33
C LYS A 161 -11.95 -12.36 12.98
N ILE A 162 -12.09 -13.66 13.28
CA ILE A 162 -11.06 -14.49 13.92
C ILE A 162 -10.09 -15.10 12.89
N TYR A 163 -10.54 -15.22 11.63
CA TYR A 163 -9.82 -15.79 10.49
C TYR A 163 -9.72 -14.75 9.36
N SER A 164 -9.65 -13.46 9.72
CA SER A 164 -9.69 -12.39 8.74
C SER A 164 -8.43 -12.44 7.91
N GLU A 165 -8.59 -12.51 6.60
CA GLU A 165 -7.49 -12.50 5.65
C GLU A 165 -7.19 -11.08 5.19
N THR A 166 -6.01 -10.92 4.62
CA THR A 166 -5.67 -9.72 3.87
C THR A 166 -4.87 -10.08 2.62
N ASN A 167 -5.04 -9.24 1.60
CA ASN A 167 -4.25 -9.22 0.39
C ASN A 167 -3.90 -7.76 -0.01
N LEU A 168 -4.08 -6.78 0.88
CA LEU A 168 -3.76 -5.38 0.62
C LEU A 168 -3.28 -4.69 1.88
N VAL A 169 -2.05 -4.18 1.83
CA VAL A 169 -1.45 -3.33 2.86
C VAL A 169 -1.20 -1.94 2.32
N VAL A 170 -1.33 -0.93 3.18
CA VAL A 170 -1.03 0.46 2.87
C VAL A 170 -0.06 1.00 3.90
N VAL A 171 0.98 1.67 3.43
CA VAL A 171 1.99 2.35 4.23
C VAL A 171 2.00 3.82 3.88
N TRP A 172 2.00 4.66 4.91
CA TRP A 172 2.27 6.08 4.77
C TRP A 172 3.75 6.31 4.50
N ASP A 173 4.08 7.08 3.48
CA ASP A 173 5.46 7.49 3.24
C ASP A 173 5.52 9.01 3.29
N SER A 174 6.36 9.54 4.19
CA SER A 174 6.63 10.98 4.24
C SER A 174 7.81 11.36 3.36
N CYS A 175 8.51 10.39 2.76
CA CYS A 175 9.67 10.63 1.92
C CYS A 175 9.22 10.88 0.47
N SER A 176 9.82 11.89 -0.14
CA SER A 176 9.43 12.41 -1.44
C SER A 176 9.34 11.32 -2.52
N ALA A 177 8.37 11.50 -3.42
CA ALA A 177 8.02 10.69 -4.61
C ALA A 177 9.18 10.17 -5.50
N VAL A 178 10.42 10.56 -5.22
CA VAL A 178 11.65 10.17 -5.94
C VAL A 178 12.26 8.88 -5.36
N ASN A 179 11.97 8.56 -4.09
CA ASN A 179 12.59 7.45 -3.39
C ASN A 179 11.53 6.43 -2.97
N TRP A 180 11.49 5.28 -3.65
CA TRP A 180 10.57 4.19 -3.34
C TRP A 180 10.82 3.65 -1.93
N ASP A 181 9.78 3.73 -1.11
CA ASP A 181 9.77 3.11 0.19
C ASP A 181 9.36 1.65 0.09
N ARG A 182 10.33 0.77 0.32
CA ARG A 182 10.17 -0.69 0.22
C ARG A 182 9.46 -1.29 1.44
N ARG A 183 8.96 -0.46 2.38
CA ARG A 183 8.20 -0.93 3.55
C ARG A 183 6.95 -1.70 3.17
N ALA A 184 6.25 -1.32 2.10
CA ALA A 184 5.06 -2.03 1.65
C ALA A 184 5.40 -3.47 1.24
N ILE A 185 6.37 -3.68 0.35
CA ILE A 185 6.94 -5.01 0.05
C ILE A 185 7.33 -5.78 1.32
N ALA A 186 8.09 -5.17 2.23
CA ALA A 186 8.58 -5.85 3.44
C ALA A 186 7.44 -6.36 4.34
N LEU A 187 6.28 -5.70 4.31
CA LEU A 187 5.05 -6.14 4.98
C LEU A 187 4.32 -7.22 4.20
N MET A 188 4.35 -7.17 2.87
CA MET A 188 3.69 -8.12 1.98
C MET A 188 4.34 -9.51 2.04
N VAL A 189 5.67 -9.57 2.09
CA VAL A 189 6.48 -10.79 2.08
C VAL A 189 6.05 -11.85 3.11
N PRO A 190 5.99 -11.55 4.42
CA PRO A 190 5.59 -12.54 5.43
C PRO A 190 4.13 -12.99 5.26
N ILE A 191 3.24 -12.12 4.78
CA ILE A 191 1.83 -12.46 4.52
C ILE A 191 1.75 -13.38 3.30
N HIS A 192 2.45 -13.05 2.21
CA HIS A 192 2.53 -13.86 1.00
C HIS A 192 3.03 -15.27 1.31
N LYS A 193 4.11 -15.39 2.07
CA LYS A 193 4.66 -16.66 2.51
C LYS A 193 3.62 -17.48 3.28
N ALA A 194 2.94 -16.88 4.26
CA ALA A 194 1.91 -17.57 5.03
C ALA A 194 0.72 -18.03 4.15
N ARG A 195 0.30 -17.20 3.19
CA ARG A 195 -0.75 -17.56 2.21
C ARG A 195 -0.33 -18.74 1.34
N LYS A 196 0.93 -18.74 0.88
CA LYS A 196 1.51 -19.80 0.06
C LYS A 196 1.64 -21.12 0.81
N GLU A 197 2.14 -21.08 2.05
CA GLU A 197 2.27 -22.25 2.93
C GLU A 197 0.90 -22.86 3.29
N SER A 198 -0.14 -22.03 3.32
CA SER A 198 -1.53 -22.47 3.55
C SER A 198 -2.24 -22.95 2.27
N GLY A 199 -1.55 -23.03 1.13
CA GLY A 199 -2.12 -23.46 -0.15
C GLY A 199 -3.17 -22.51 -0.74
N LYS A 200 -3.19 -21.24 -0.33
CA LYS A 200 -4.11 -20.21 -0.84
C LYS A 200 -3.46 -19.42 -1.98
N ASN A 201 -4.27 -18.63 -2.69
CA ASN A 201 -3.75 -17.61 -3.61
C ASN A 201 -2.86 -16.65 -2.80
N ALA A 202 -1.57 -16.62 -3.11
CA ALA A 202 -0.57 -15.81 -2.40
C ALA A 202 -0.49 -14.37 -2.91
N GLU A 203 -1.20 -14.02 -3.99
CA GLU A 203 -1.25 -12.65 -4.50
C GLU A 203 -1.59 -11.64 -3.40
N ILE A 204 -0.79 -10.60 -3.35
CA ILE A 204 -0.92 -9.52 -2.39
C ILE A 204 -0.49 -8.20 -3.02
N TYR A 205 -1.15 -7.13 -2.59
CA TYR A 205 -0.96 -5.78 -3.08
C TYR A 205 -0.43 -4.87 -1.97
N GLY A 206 0.39 -3.91 -2.35
CA GLY A 206 0.95 -2.89 -1.49
C GLY A 206 0.65 -1.51 -2.04
N ILE A 207 0.39 -0.56 -1.15
CA ILE A 207 0.32 0.86 -1.49
C ILE A 207 1.27 1.62 -0.58
N ALA A 208 2.23 2.33 -1.16
CA ALA A 208 3.03 3.32 -0.45
C ALA A 208 2.61 4.72 -0.91
N THR A 209 2.18 5.57 0.02
CA THR A 209 1.63 6.89 -0.33
C THR A 209 1.92 7.99 0.69
N ASP A 210 2.21 9.18 0.18
CA ASP A 210 2.27 10.44 0.93
C ASP A 210 0.94 11.21 0.88
N SER A 211 -0.16 10.53 0.51
CA SER A 211 -1.50 11.04 0.14
C SER A 211 -1.60 11.72 -1.23
N TYR A 212 -0.50 12.08 -1.87
CA TYR A 212 -0.46 12.76 -3.18
C TYR A 212 0.01 11.84 -4.29
N VAL A 213 1.12 11.15 -4.05
CA VAL A 213 1.69 10.13 -4.90
C VAL A 213 1.33 8.78 -4.32
N TRP A 214 0.82 7.92 -5.18
CA TRP A 214 0.37 6.57 -4.84
C TRP A 214 1.21 5.58 -5.62
N ASN A 215 2.10 4.89 -4.93
CA ASN A 215 2.89 3.81 -5.50
C ASN A 215 2.16 2.49 -5.24
N PHE A 216 1.87 1.76 -6.32
CA PHE A 216 1.18 0.48 -6.27
C PHE A 216 2.18 -0.64 -6.50
N GLU A 217 2.17 -1.62 -5.61
CA GLU A 217 3.03 -2.79 -5.62
C GLU A 217 2.16 -4.04 -5.68
N HIS A 218 2.63 -5.07 -6.37
CA HIS A 218 1.91 -6.32 -6.51
C HIS A 218 2.91 -7.47 -6.44
N LEU A 219 2.79 -8.31 -5.42
CA LEU A 219 3.57 -9.53 -5.31
C LEU A 219 2.70 -10.70 -5.78
N ASP A 220 3.08 -11.29 -6.90
CA ASP A 220 2.33 -12.34 -7.56
C ASP A 220 2.47 -13.70 -6.85
N ASN A 221 1.70 -14.70 -7.31
CA ASN A 221 1.74 -16.07 -6.78
C ASN A 221 3.13 -16.75 -6.85
N LYS A 222 4.01 -16.27 -7.75
CA LYS A 222 5.36 -16.82 -7.94
C LYS A 222 6.39 -16.14 -7.04
N GLY A 223 6.02 -15.07 -6.33
CA GLY A 223 6.93 -14.27 -5.52
C GLY A 223 7.68 -13.23 -6.35
N GLN A 224 7.07 -12.74 -7.45
CA GLN A 224 7.60 -11.69 -8.30
C GLN A 224 6.84 -10.39 -8.05
N VAL A 225 7.56 -9.26 -8.00
CA VAL A 225 6.99 -7.92 -7.87
C VAL A 225 6.90 -7.21 -9.22
#